data_AF-A0AAN8WQV0-F1
#
_entry.id   AF-A0AAN8WQV0-F1
#
_cell.length_a   1.000
_cell.length_b   1.000
_cell.length_c   1.000
_cell.angle_alpha   90.00
_cell.angle_beta   90.00
_cell.angle_gamma   90.00
#
_symmetry.space_group_name_H-M   'P 1'
#
loop_
_entity.id
_entity.type
_entity.pdbx_description
1 polymer ?
#
loop_
_entity_poly.entity_id
_entity_poly.type
_entity_poly.pdbx_seq_one_letter_code
_entity_poly.pdbx_strand_id
1 'polypeptide(L)'
;MNIKKGGEVIYNPPFTLPITHPLRFLPTRLTDRDEFKVEVGLLLKQEANVGIRLMFEPEHERDFDWDNDDIFVGVHLRWHFAYGPSREISVHEKYNGQFQPGETITPEAHWPDLKVGEKFLVIIVKGKECFEVYTVLGKDIYAQFYIEKPYMHRFCPLPRRENRMLSDPKKLRVVVNEDNPYSGDVQVDSITWFPTNR
;
A
#
# COMPACT_ATOMS: atom_id res chain seq x y z
N MET A 1 1.86 -21.15 -1.56
CA MET A 1 1.28 -20.33 -0.47
C MET A 1 -0.23 -20.44 -0.59
N ASN A 2 -0.92 -21.04 0.38
CA ASN A 2 -2.39 -21.20 0.36
C ASN A 2 -3.03 -19.97 1.02
N ILE A 3 -3.27 -18.91 0.26
CA ILE A 3 -4.09 -17.78 0.70
C ILE A 3 -5.54 -18.29 0.76
N LYS A 4 -6.20 -18.26 1.93
CA LYS A 4 -7.63 -18.61 2.02
C LYS A 4 -8.42 -17.78 0.99
N LYS A 5 -9.24 -18.43 0.17
CA LYS A 5 -10.32 -17.77 -0.58
C LYS A 5 -11.34 -17.25 0.45
N GLY A 6 -11.20 -16.01 0.89
CA GLY A 6 -12.02 -15.44 1.96
C GLY A 6 -11.48 -14.13 2.51
N GLY A 7 -11.08 -13.21 1.63
CA GLY A 7 -10.64 -11.89 2.05
C GLY A 7 -11.77 -11.12 2.75
N GLU A 8 -11.43 -10.38 3.79
CA GLU A 8 -12.33 -9.49 4.50
C GLU A 8 -12.27 -8.10 3.89
N VAL A 9 -13.40 -7.60 3.39
CA VAL A 9 -13.52 -6.24 2.86
C VAL A 9 -13.61 -5.29 4.05
N ILE A 10 -12.54 -4.55 4.32
CA ILE A 10 -12.47 -3.57 5.41
C ILE A 10 -12.82 -2.15 4.95
N TYR A 11 -12.96 -1.96 3.63
CA TYR A 11 -13.45 -0.74 3.02
C TYR A 11 -14.11 -1.01 1.66
N ASN A 12 -15.33 -0.51 1.50
CA ASN A 12 -16.05 -0.47 0.22
C ASN A 12 -17.08 0.67 0.32
N PRO A 13 -16.72 1.90 -0.06
CA PRO A 13 -17.61 3.04 0.05
C PRO A 13 -18.74 2.92 -0.98
N PRO A 14 -19.95 3.40 -0.67
CA PRO A 14 -20.97 3.56 -1.70
C PRO A 14 -20.44 4.52 -2.78
N PHE A 15 -20.74 4.23 -4.05
CA PHE A 15 -20.26 4.97 -5.24
C PHE A 15 -20.44 6.49 -5.15
N THR A 16 -21.37 6.98 -4.33
CA THR A 16 -21.74 8.38 -4.17
C THR A 16 -20.93 9.15 -3.11
N LEU A 17 -20.12 8.47 -2.29
CA LEU A 17 -19.31 9.09 -1.22
C LEU A 17 -17.90 8.49 -1.18
N PRO A 18 -17.09 8.63 -2.24
CA PRO A 18 -15.70 8.21 -2.18
C PRO A 18 -14.92 9.11 -1.20
N ILE A 19 -14.44 8.52 -0.11
CA ILE A 19 -13.39 9.15 0.70
C ILE A 19 -12.09 9.03 -0.09
N THR A 20 -11.44 10.14 -0.38
CA THR A 20 -10.15 10.20 -1.09
C THR A 20 -9.00 9.64 -0.27
N HIS A 21 -9.11 9.67 1.06
CA HIS A 21 -8.04 9.32 2.01
C HIS A 21 -8.51 8.36 3.13
N PRO A 22 -9.04 7.16 2.81
CA PRO A 22 -9.55 6.28 3.85
C PRO A 22 -8.42 5.74 4.75
N LEU A 23 -8.63 5.88 6.06
CA LEU A 23 -7.85 5.21 7.10
C LEU A 23 -8.65 4.03 7.65
N ARG A 24 -8.11 2.80 7.54
CA ARG A 24 -8.80 1.59 8.00
C ARG A 24 -7.88 0.64 8.74
N PHE A 25 -8.31 0.21 9.91
CA PHE A 25 -7.58 -0.78 10.67
C PHE A 25 -7.74 -2.18 10.08
N LEU A 26 -6.66 -2.95 10.13
CA LEU A 26 -6.75 -4.39 9.97
C LEU A 26 -7.45 -4.99 11.20
N PRO A 27 -8.26 -6.05 11.02
CA PRO A 27 -9.04 -6.67 12.10
C PRO A 27 -8.16 -7.46 13.08
N THR A 28 -6.88 -7.67 12.74
CA THR A 28 -5.95 -8.52 13.49
C THR A 28 -4.71 -7.75 13.94
N ARG A 29 -4.21 -8.11 15.12
CA ARG A 29 -2.85 -7.77 15.55
C ARG A 29 -1.86 -8.73 14.90
N LEU A 30 -0.73 -8.19 14.44
CA LEU A 30 0.28 -8.84 13.63
C LEU A 30 1.66 -8.55 14.22
N THR A 31 2.53 -9.55 14.13
CA THR A 31 3.99 -9.45 14.32
C THR A 31 4.66 -9.25 12.97
N ASP A 32 5.97 -8.96 12.97
CA ASP A 32 6.71 -8.91 11.71
C ASP A 32 6.91 -10.25 11.01
N ARG A 33 6.67 -11.35 11.71
CA ARG A 33 6.76 -12.72 11.17
C ARG A 33 5.49 -13.17 10.48
N ASP A 34 4.38 -12.50 10.75
CA ASP A 34 3.11 -12.84 10.15
C ASP A 34 3.14 -12.56 8.65
N GLU A 35 2.65 -13.55 7.91
CA GLU A 35 2.44 -13.45 6.47
C GLU A 35 1.01 -12.96 6.25
N PHE A 36 0.80 -12.15 5.22
CA PHE A 36 -0.52 -11.66 4.86
C PHE A 36 -0.57 -11.05 3.47
N LYS A 37 -1.77 -10.74 2.99
CA LYS A 37 -1.99 -9.96 1.77
C LYS A 37 -3.01 -8.85 2.02
N VAL A 38 -2.73 -7.66 1.48
CA VAL A 38 -3.67 -6.53 1.39
C VAL A 38 -3.85 -6.18 -0.07
N GLU A 39 -5.10 -6.00 -0.48
CA GLU A 39 -5.50 -5.58 -1.82
C GLU A 39 -6.19 -4.22 -1.73
N VAL A 40 -5.74 -3.25 -2.53
CA VAL A 40 -6.31 -1.90 -2.59
C VAL A 40 -6.76 -1.62 -4.02
N GLY A 41 -8.08 -1.57 -4.22
CA GLY A 41 -8.72 -1.20 -5.47
C GLY A 41 -8.82 0.31 -5.59
N LEU A 42 -8.36 0.84 -6.73
CA LEU A 42 -8.21 2.27 -6.98
C LEU A 42 -8.76 2.63 -8.35
N LEU A 43 -9.21 3.88 -8.47
CA LEU A 43 -9.59 4.52 -9.73
C LEU A 43 -8.82 5.84 -9.86
N LEU A 44 -7.97 5.94 -10.88
CA LEU A 44 -7.17 7.14 -11.11
C LEU A 44 -8.04 8.26 -11.68
N LYS A 45 -8.11 9.42 -11.02
CA LYS A 45 -8.91 10.57 -11.49
C LYS A 45 -8.09 11.63 -12.21
N GLN A 46 -6.82 11.77 -11.82
CA GLN A 46 -5.83 12.58 -12.50
C GLN A 46 -4.45 11.95 -12.30
N GLU A 47 -3.44 12.34 -13.09
CA GLU A 47 -2.06 11.91 -12.80
C GLU A 47 -1.64 12.45 -11.42
N ALA A 48 -1.19 11.54 -10.55
CA ALA A 48 -1.24 11.76 -9.11
C ALA A 48 -0.24 10.88 -8.38
N ASN A 49 0.50 11.40 -7.40
CA ASN A 49 1.22 10.49 -6.50
C ASN A 49 0.20 9.68 -5.68
N VAL A 50 0.31 8.36 -5.74
CA VAL A 50 -0.53 7.43 -4.98
C VAL A 50 0.33 6.76 -3.92
N GLY A 51 0.05 7.02 -2.65
CA GLY A 51 0.71 6.36 -1.52
C GLY A 51 -0.20 5.32 -0.88
N ILE A 52 0.33 4.13 -0.57
CA ILE A 52 -0.33 3.13 0.27
C ILE A 52 0.65 2.78 1.39
N ARG A 53 0.23 2.98 2.63
CA ARG A 53 1.05 2.70 3.81
C ARG A 53 0.34 1.72 4.72
N LEU A 54 1.09 0.73 5.18
CA LEU A 54 0.75 -0.08 6.35
C LEU A 54 1.48 0.53 7.54
N MET A 55 0.72 1.10 8.46
CA MET A 55 1.26 1.82 9.61
C MET A 55 0.86 1.14 10.90
N PHE A 56 1.72 1.21 11.90
CA PHE A 56 1.37 0.77 13.24
C PHE A 56 0.35 1.71 13.87
N GLU A 57 -0.54 1.13 14.68
CA GLU A 57 -1.35 1.89 15.62
C GLU A 57 -0.42 2.55 16.67
N PRO A 58 -0.52 3.86 16.92
CA PRO A 58 0.28 4.54 17.91
C PRO A 58 0.10 3.92 19.29
N GLU A 59 1.20 3.79 20.04
CA GLU A 59 1.12 3.43 21.45
C GLU A 59 0.57 4.64 22.26
N HIS A 60 -0.23 4.37 23.28
CA HIS A 60 -0.76 5.35 24.25
C HIS A 60 -1.91 6.27 23.79
N GLU A 61 -2.77 5.83 22.86
CA GLU A 61 -4.00 6.54 22.48
C GLU A 61 -3.79 7.97 21.98
N ARG A 62 -2.57 8.31 21.55
CA ARG A 62 -2.30 9.62 20.94
C ARG A 62 -2.88 9.70 19.53
N ASP A 63 -3.15 10.93 19.11
CA ASP A 63 -3.58 11.22 17.75
C ASP A 63 -2.56 10.74 16.72
N PHE A 64 -3.08 10.43 15.54
CA PHE A 64 -2.29 9.98 14.42
C PHE A 64 -1.35 11.09 13.94
N ASP A 65 -0.07 10.74 13.78
CA ASP A 65 0.91 11.63 13.18
C ASP A 65 1.62 10.95 12.00
N TRP A 66 1.35 11.45 10.80
CA TRP A 66 1.89 10.94 9.54
C TRP A 66 3.42 11.08 9.46
N ASP A 67 3.94 12.17 10.02
CA ASP A 67 5.35 12.55 9.96
C ASP A 67 6.16 11.89 11.07
N ASN A 68 5.51 11.34 12.09
CA ASN A 68 6.21 10.73 13.22
C ASN A 68 5.90 9.25 13.43
N ASP A 69 4.80 8.73 12.89
CA ASP A 69 4.42 7.33 13.07
C ASP A 69 5.21 6.37 12.18
N ASP A 70 5.37 5.17 12.72
CA ASP A 70 6.08 4.09 12.06
C ASP A 70 5.28 3.51 10.89
N ILE A 71 5.99 3.29 9.79
CA ILE A 71 5.49 2.70 8.56
C ILE A 71 6.11 1.30 8.47
N PHE A 72 5.27 0.29 8.62
CA PHE A 72 5.65 -1.10 8.45
C PHE A 72 6.07 -1.39 7.00
N VAL A 73 5.31 -0.87 6.04
CA VAL A 73 5.71 -0.77 4.63
C VAL A 73 4.91 0.34 3.96
N GLY A 74 5.60 1.16 3.18
CA GLY A 74 5.02 2.19 2.34
C GLY A 74 5.32 1.87 0.88
N VAL A 75 4.30 1.94 0.03
CA VAL A 75 4.40 1.82 -1.43
C VAL A 75 3.90 3.12 -2.03
N HIS A 76 4.71 3.77 -2.85
CA HIS A 76 4.34 5.01 -3.51
C HIS A 76 4.54 4.86 -5.02
N LEU A 77 3.47 5.10 -5.77
CA LEU A 77 3.49 5.26 -7.21
C LEU A 77 3.51 6.76 -7.48
N ARG A 78 4.64 7.30 -7.94
CA ARG A 78 4.85 8.73 -8.11
C ARG A 78 5.00 9.16 -9.56
N TRP A 79 4.43 10.31 -9.83
CA TRP A 79 4.67 11.12 -11.02
C TRP A 79 5.43 12.35 -10.56
N HIS A 80 6.64 12.53 -11.05
CA HIS A 80 7.38 13.77 -10.85
C HIS A 80 6.92 14.77 -11.90
N PHE A 81 6.35 15.88 -11.46
CA PHE A 81 5.92 16.96 -12.36
C PHE A 81 6.92 18.12 -12.38
N ALA A 82 7.75 18.25 -11.33
CA ALA A 82 8.64 19.40 -11.14
C ALA A 82 9.94 19.35 -11.95
N TYR A 83 10.39 18.17 -12.38
CA TYR A 83 11.70 17.98 -13.03
C TYR A 83 11.62 17.21 -14.37
N GLY A 84 10.47 17.25 -15.04
CA GLY A 84 10.16 16.46 -16.24
C GLY A 84 9.33 15.21 -15.91
N PRO A 85 8.72 14.53 -16.91
CA PRO A 85 7.80 13.43 -16.71
C PRO A 85 8.54 12.14 -16.35
N SER A 86 9.19 12.11 -15.20
CA SER A 86 9.70 10.87 -14.63
C SER A 86 8.64 10.27 -13.73
N ARG A 87 8.58 8.95 -13.75
CA ARG A 87 7.71 8.16 -12.90
C ARG A 87 8.60 7.40 -11.93
N GLU A 88 8.13 7.04 -10.75
CA GLU A 88 8.91 6.16 -9.86
C GLU A 88 8.02 5.36 -8.93
N ILE A 89 8.40 4.11 -8.70
CA ILE A 89 7.84 3.32 -7.61
C ILE A 89 8.84 3.40 -6.47
N SER A 90 8.42 3.88 -5.31
CA SER A 90 9.24 3.78 -4.11
C SER A 90 8.60 2.88 -3.07
N VAL A 91 9.41 1.99 -2.51
CA VAL A 91 9.03 1.10 -1.41
C VAL A 91 9.96 1.36 -0.24
N HIS A 92 9.41 1.60 0.94
CA HIS A 92 10.20 1.96 2.11
C HIS A 92 9.55 1.53 3.42
N GLU A 93 10.34 1.57 4.49
CA GLU A 93 9.89 1.44 5.86
C GLU A 93 10.27 2.70 6.65
N LYS A 94 9.61 2.91 7.79
CA LYS A 94 9.93 3.98 8.72
C LYS A 94 9.80 3.47 10.15
N TYR A 95 10.84 3.69 10.95
CA TYR A 95 10.88 3.28 12.35
C TYR A 95 11.45 4.42 13.20
N ASN A 96 10.85 4.67 14.36
CA ASN A 96 11.20 5.77 15.26
C ASN A 96 11.26 7.13 14.53
N GLY A 97 10.30 7.37 13.64
CA GLY A 97 10.25 8.60 12.85
C GLY A 97 11.28 8.68 11.71
N GLN A 98 12.16 7.69 11.54
CA GLN A 98 13.23 7.70 10.52
C GLN A 98 12.96 6.71 9.39
N PHE A 99 13.01 7.22 8.15
CA PHE A 99 12.97 6.39 6.95
C PHE A 99 14.18 5.47 6.93
N GLN A 100 13.92 4.18 6.74
CA GLN A 100 14.97 3.20 6.52
C GLN A 100 15.42 3.25 5.05
N PRO A 101 16.59 2.67 4.72
CA PRO A 101 16.98 2.46 3.34
C PRO A 101 15.84 1.76 2.56
N GLY A 102 15.23 2.47 1.63
CA GLY A 102 14.19 1.97 0.74
C GLY A 102 14.72 1.69 -0.66
N GLU A 103 13.83 1.24 -1.53
CA GLU A 103 14.10 1.08 -2.95
C GLU A 103 13.29 2.10 -3.74
N THR A 104 13.95 2.83 -4.65
CA THR A 104 13.29 3.68 -5.64
C THR A 104 13.58 3.12 -7.02
N ILE A 105 12.51 2.87 -7.78
CA ILE A 105 12.54 2.26 -9.10
C ILE A 105 12.04 3.31 -10.08
N THR A 106 12.96 3.93 -10.83
CA THR A 106 12.64 4.85 -11.93
C THR A 106 12.50 4.05 -13.24
N PRO A 107 11.49 4.27 -14.10
CA PRO A 107 11.26 3.39 -15.22
C PRO A 107 11.53 4.01 -16.60
N GLU A 108 12.27 3.24 -17.41
CA GLU A 108 11.86 2.94 -18.79
C GLU A 108 11.24 1.51 -18.91
N ALA A 109 11.53 0.57 -17.99
CA ALA A 109 11.09 -0.84 -18.12
C ALA A 109 10.08 -1.34 -17.07
N HIS A 110 9.82 -0.56 -16.00
CA HIS A 110 9.21 -1.06 -14.76
C HIS A 110 8.05 -0.20 -14.22
N TRP A 111 7.42 0.63 -15.05
CA TRP A 111 6.21 1.36 -14.65
C TRP A 111 4.95 0.65 -15.12
N PRO A 112 3.89 0.54 -14.29
CA PRO A 112 2.56 0.21 -14.80
C PRO A 112 2.01 1.39 -15.61
N ASP A 113 1.61 1.19 -16.88
CA ASP A 113 1.01 2.24 -17.73
C ASP A 113 -0.40 2.63 -17.26
N LEU A 114 -0.49 3.28 -16.10
CA LEU A 114 -1.71 3.73 -15.46
C LEU A 114 -2.30 4.93 -16.22
N LYS A 115 -3.56 4.81 -16.63
CA LYS A 115 -4.29 5.89 -17.32
C LYS A 115 -5.38 6.47 -16.45
N VAL A 116 -5.58 7.78 -16.60
CA VAL A 116 -6.71 8.47 -15.96
C VAL A 116 -8.02 7.84 -16.41
N GLY A 117 -8.92 7.60 -15.46
CA GLY A 117 -10.20 6.93 -15.68
C GLY A 117 -10.16 5.40 -15.58
N GLU A 118 -8.98 4.79 -15.46
CA GLU A 118 -8.85 3.33 -15.31
C GLU A 118 -8.80 2.90 -13.84
N LYS A 119 -9.39 1.74 -13.57
CA LYS A 119 -9.24 1.05 -12.29
C LYS A 119 -7.94 0.26 -12.27
N PHE A 120 -7.31 0.17 -11.11
CA PHE A 120 -6.15 -0.67 -10.89
C PHE A 120 -6.16 -1.23 -9.47
N LEU A 121 -5.43 -2.31 -9.27
CA LEU A 121 -5.27 -2.96 -7.98
C LEU A 121 -3.80 -2.89 -7.57
N VAL A 122 -3.54 -2.44 -6.34
CA VAL A 122 -2.25 -2.63 -5.69
C VAL A 122 -2.38 -3.75 -4.67
N ILE A 123 -1.55 -4.78 -4.81
CA ILE A 123 -1.51 -5.92 -3.90
C ILE A 123 -0.19 -5.89 -3.16
N ILE A 124 -0.24 -5.88 -1.84
CA ILE A 124 0.94 -6.00 -0.98
C ILE A 124 0.88 -7.37 -0.30
N VAL A 125 1.83 -8.24 -0.63
CA VAL A 125 2.00 -9.55 0.01
C VAL A 125 3.20 -9.48 0.93
N LYS A 126 2.99 -9.71 2.23
CA LYS A 126 4.06 -9.89 3.21
C LYS A 126 4.39 -11.38 3.30
N GLY A 127 5.58 -11.76 2.85
CA GLY A 127 6.21 -13.05 3.13
C GLY A 127 7.03 -13.00 4.44
N LYS A 128 7.77 -14.05 4.77
CA LYS A 128 8.58 -14.05 6.00
C LYS A 128 9.65 -12.94 6.02
N GLU A 129 10.38 -12.81 4.92
CA GLU A 129 11.56 -11.93 4.84
C GLU A 129 11.35 -10.72 3.93
N CYS A 130 10.45 -10.81 2.96
CA CYS A 130 10.26 -9.81 1.93
C CYS A 130 8.79 -9.45 1.74
N PHE A 131 8.58 -8.30 1.13
CA PHE A 131 7.31 -7.88 0.57
C PHE A 131 7.33 -8.07 -0.94
N GLU A 132 6.20 -8.49 -1.49
CA GLU A 132 5.94 -8.47 -2.93
C GLU A 132 4.80 -7.49 -3.18
N VAL A 133 5.05 -6.53 -4.05
CA VAL A 133 4.11 -5.48 -4.45
C VAL A 133 3.71 -5.75 -5.88
N TYR A 134 2.41 -5.93 -6.12
CA TYR A 134 1.86 -6.10 -7.45
C TYR A 134 0.99 -4.90 -7.83
N THR A 135 1.12 -4.45 -9.08
CA THR A 135 0.16 -3.54 -9.69
C THR A 135 -0.54 -4.25 -10.85
N VAL A 136 -1.85 -4.42 -10.74
CA VAL A 136 -2.71 -5.05 -11.76
C VAL A 136 -3.59 -3.98 -12.39
N LEU A 137 -3.52 -3.83 -13.70
CA LEU A 137 -4.37 -2.91 -14.44
C LEU A 137 -5.76 -3.55 -14.64
N GLY A 138 -6.81 -2.78 -14.39
CA GLY A 138 -8.19 -3.15 -14.72
C GLY A 138 -8.59 -2.49 -16.03
N LYS A 139 -9.28 -3.24 -16.91
CA LYS A 139 -10.01 -2.63 -18.02
C LYS A 139 -11.43 -2.34 -17.55
N ASP A 140 -11.90 -1.13 -17.82
CA ASP A 140 -13.30 -0.70 -17.68
C ASP A 140 -13.81 -0.36 -16.27
N ILE A 141 -14.85 0.49 -16.21
CA ILE A 141 -15.46 1.03 -14.97
C ILE A 141 -16.26 -0.03 -14.19
N TYR A 142 -16.58 -1.16 -14.84
CA TYR A 142 -17.49 -2.23 -14.36
C TYR A 142 -16.81 -3.57 -14.00
N ALA A 143 -15.48 -3.56 -13.85
CA ALA A 143 -14.68 -4.57 -13.14
C ALA A 143 -14.74 -6.04 -13.64
N GLN A 144 -13.85 -6.38 -14.57
CA GLN A 144 -13.11 -7.63 -14.51
C GLN A 144 -11.62 -7.29 -14.53
N PHE A 145 -10.89 -7.53 -13.43
CA PHE A 145 -9.44 -7.37 -13.42
C PHE A 145 -8.84 -8.43 -14.34
N TYR A 146 -8.34 -8.00 -15.51
CA TYR A 146 -7.60 -8.88 -16.40
C TYR A 146 -6.15 -8.96 -15.95
N ILE A 147 -5.74 -10.14 -15.49
CA ILE A 147 -4.34 -10.42 -15.13
C ILE A 147 -3.63 -10.90 -16.41
N GLU A 148 -3.23 -9.99 -17.30
CA GLU A 148 -2.42 -10.42 -18.46
C GLU A 148 -0.93 -10.54 -18.11
N LYS A 149 -0.45 -9.72 -17.15
CA LYS A 149 0.79 -9.87 -16.36
C LYS A 149 0.84 -8.72 -15.34
N PRO A 150 0.75 -8.97 -14.02
CA PRO A 150 0.90 -7.89 -13.05
C PRO A 150 2.32 -7.35 -13.11
N TYR A 151 2.47 -6.03 -12.94
CA TYR A 151 3.76 -5.49 -12.55
C TYR A 151 4.07 -6.04 -11.15
N MET A 152 5.27 -6.59 -10.93
CA MET A 152 5.68 -7.13 -9.64
C MET A 152 7.03 -6.57 -9.26
N HIS A 153 7.13 -6.11 -8.02
CA HIS A 153 8.39 -5.74 -7.40
C HIS A 153 8.52 -6.45 -6.05
N ARG A 154 9.70 -7.02 -5.78
CA ARG A 154 10.02 -7.67 -4.51
C ARG A 154 11.01 -6.79 -3.75
N PHE A 155 10.60 -6.38 -2.55
CA PHE A 155 11.38 -5.57 -1.62
C PHE A 155 11.76 -6.42 -0.40
N CYS A 156 13.05 -6.58 -0.13
CA CYS A 156 13.55 -7.35 1.01
C CYS A 156 14.27 -6.40 1.97
N PRO A 157 13.60 -5.96 3.06
CA PRO A 157 14.24 -5.14 4.08
C PRO A 157 15.56 -5.74 4.58
N LEU A 158 16.49 -4.87 4.97
CA LEU A 158 17.71 -5.32 5.61
C LEU A 158 17.39 -6.11 6.89
N PRO A 159 18.16 -7.17 7.22
CA PRO A 159 17.96 -7.95 8.43
C PRO A 159 17.95 -7.05 9.66
N ARG A 160 16.81 -7.02 10.35
CA ARG A 160 16.59 -6.18 11.53
C ARG A 160 17.39 -6.75 12.69
N ARG A 161 18.64 -6.31 12.88
CA ARG A 161 19.48 -6.84 13.96
C ARG A 161 18.95 -6.51 15.35
N GLU A 162 18.19 -5.42 15.56
CA GLU A 162 17.87 -4.97 16.93
C GLU A 162 16.54 -4.20 17.13
N ASN A 163 15.50 -4.35 16.29
CA ASN A 163 14.20 -3.71 16.57
C ASN A 163 13.24 -4.62 17.33
N ARG A 164 13.27 -4.55 18.67
CA ARG A 164 12.34 -5.26 19.59
C ARG A 164 10.86 -4.89 19.40
N MET A 165 10.53 -3.81 18.69
CA MET A 165 9.16 -3.33 18.51
C MET A 165 8.23 -4.26 17.71
N LEU A 166 8.76 -5.30 17.07
CA LEU A 166 8.01 -6.11 16.11
C LEU A 166 7.75 -7.55 16.57
N SER A 167 8.27 -7.93 17.74
CA SER A 167 7.98 -9.23 18.35
C SER A 167 6.60 -9.29 18.99
N ASP A 168 6.10 -8.15 19.48
CA ASP A 168 4.78 -8.07 20.10
C ASP A 168 3.69 -7.82 19.04
N PRO A 169 2.56 -8.53 19.08
CA PRO A 169 1.48 -8.32 18.12
C PRO A 169 0.90 -6.89 18.19
N LYS A 170 1.05 -6.14 17.09
CA LYS A 170 0.52 -4.77 16.95
C LYS A 170 -0.56 -4.69 15.90
N LYS A 171 -1.50 -3.77 16.07
CA LYS A 171 -2.52 -3.52 15.05
C LYS A 171 -1.90 -2.69 13.92
N LEU A 172 -2.14 -3.09 12.69
CA LEU A 172 -1.80 -2.29 11.51
C LEU A 172 -3.06 -1.58 11.00
N ARG A 173 -2.84 -0.47 10.31
CA ARG A 173 -3.84 0.22 9.50
C ARG A 173 -3.33 0.39 8.09
N VAL A 174 -4.27 0.33 7.14
CA VAL A 174 -4.05 0.72 5.75
C VAL A 174 -4.43 2.19 5.63
N VAL A 175 -3.49 2.97 5.12
CA VAL A 175 -3.68 4.38 4.79
C VAL A 175 -3.45 4.50 3.29
N VAL A 176 -4.47 4.95 2.58
CA VAL A 176 -4.43 5.10 1.12
C VAL A 176 -4.56 6.56 0.79
N ASN A 177 -3.55 7.04 0.07
CA ASN A 177 -3.34 8.40 -0.39
C ASN A 177 -3.43 9.42 0.73
N GLU A 178 -2.35 10.14 1.02
CA GLU A 178 -2.35 11.05 2.16
C GLU A 178 -3.12 12.32 1.81
N ASP A 179 -3.71 12.97 2.81
CA ASP A 179 -4.24 14.32 2.63
C ASP A 179 -3.06 15.30 2.68
N ASN A 180 -2.29 15.35 1.60
CA ASN A 180 -1.15 16.25 1.47
C ASN A 180 -1.12 16.85 0.05
N PRO A 181 -0.51 18.04 -0.14
CA PRO A 181 -0.54 18.76 -1.42
C PRO A 181 0.20 18.06 -2.57
N TYR A 182 0.94 16.99 -2.29
CA TYR A 182 1.66 16.18 -3.27
C TYR A 182 0.95 14.88 -3.63
N SER A 183 -0.02 14.44 -2.83
CA SER A 183 -0.91 13.32 -3.12
C SER A 183 -1.91 13.77 -4.16
N GLY A 184 -1.96 13.08 -5.29
CA GLY A 184 -2.90 13.47 -6.35
C GLY A 184 -4.26 12.79 -6.21
N ASP A 185 -5.20 13.06 -7.10
CA ASP A 185 -6.58 12.59 -6.98
C ASP A 185 -6.74 11.12 -7.42
N VAL A 186 -6.99 10.24 -6.45
CA VAL A 186 -7.35 8.84 -6.64
C VAL A 186 -8.59 8.54 -5.80
N GLN A 187 -9.52 7.81 -6.40
CA GLN A 187 -10.68 7.28 -5.70
C GLN A 187 -10.36 5.87 -5.22
N VAL A 188 -10.54 5.61 -3.92
CA VAL A 188 -10.40 4.27 -3.35
C VAL A 188 -11.72 3.51 -3.53
N ASP A 189 -11.68 2.44 -4.32
CA ASP A 189 -12.81 1.56 -4.63
C ASP A 189 -12.99 0.50 -3.54
N SER A 190 -11.91 -0.14 -3.10
CA SER A 190 -11.97 -1.13 -2.04
C SER A 190 -10.64 -1.33 -1.31
N ILE A 191 -10.71 -1.81 -0.07
CA ILE A 191 -9.56 -2.37 0.66
C ILE A 191 -9.98 -3.74 1.17
N THR A 192 -9.25 -4.77 0.75
CA THR A 192 -9.51 -6.16 1.13
C THR A 192 -8.29 -6.75 1.82
N TRP A 193 -8.53 -7.36 2.97
CA TRP A 193 -7.54 -7.98 3.84
C TRP A 193 -7.59 -9.50 3.71
N PHE A 194 -6.43 -10.16 3.62
CA PHE A 194 -6.34 -11.61 3.55
C PHE A 194 -5.28 -12.12 4.54
N PRO A 195 -5.69 -12.72 5.67
CA PRO A 195 -4.76 -13.41 6.55
C PRO A 195 -4.30 -14.71 5.86
N THR A 196 -3.00 -15.00 5.83
CA THR A 196 -2.53 -16.24 5.18
C THR A 196 -2.57 -17.46 6.08
N ASN A 197 -2.42 -17.34 7.41
CA ASN A 197 -2.59 -18.45 8.36
C ASN A 197 -2.90 -17.96 9.80
N ARG A 198 -3.85 -18.61 10.47
CA ARG A 198 -3.83 -18.90 11.91
C ARG A 198 -3.94 -20.41 12.05
#